data_AF-A0A6L9EX20-F1
#
_entry.id   AF-A0A6L9EX20-F1
#
_cell.length_a   1.000
_cell.length_b   1.000
_cell.length_c   1.000
_cell.angle_alpha   90.00
_cell.angle_beta   90.00
_cell.angle_gamma   90.00
#
_symmetry.space_group_name_H-M   'P 1'
#
loop_
_entity.id
_entity.type
_entity.pdbx_description
1 polymer ?
#
loop_
_entity_poly.entity_id
_entity_poly.type
_entity_poly.pdbx_seq_one_letter_code
_entity_poly.pdbx_strand_id
1 'polypeptide(L)'
;MNKALITIIKGQFSDAQIRSLEQIVLQNYRIHISKGDLKIVWNLIPKGNTYRNSEIIQPSIISIGCEVGFPQESRLNMFESLSKDWLCITGQHNDDLIIAIIEAPAFEAFISKKSEHLTHYGKVKFYLNVMLGQVFNKARNGYYAFNSSF
;
A
#
# COMPACT_ATOMS: atom_id res chain seq x y z
N MET A 1 -5.77 -5.23 13.84
CA MET A 1 -5.30 -5.85 12.58
C MET A 1 -4.30 -4.90 11.95
N ASN A 2 -3.08 -5.36 11.70
CA ASN A 2 -1.95 -4.46 11.42
C ASN A 2 -1.38 -4.77 10.05
N LYS A 3 -2.11 -4.40 8.99
CA LYS A 3 -1.69 -4.61 7.59
C LYS A 3 -1.79 -3.28 6.84
N ALA A 4 -0.85 -3.04 5.94
CA ALA A 4 -0.91 -1.99 4.95
C ALA A 4 -0.66 -2.56 3.56
N LEU A 5 -1.46 -2.12 2.59
CA LEU A 5 -1.26 -2.34 1.18
C LEU A 5 -0.89 -1.01 0.53
N ILE A 6 0.29 -0.93 -0.05
CA ILE A 6 0.77 0.27 -0.72
C ILE A 6 0.85 0.00 -2.22
N THR A 7 0.13 0.74 -3.04
CA THR A 7 0.13 0.61 -4.49
C THR A 7 0.86 1.77 -5.14
N ILE A 8 1.84 1.46 -5.98
CA ILE A 8 2.61 2.43 -6.77
C ILE A 8 2.83 1.88 -8.18
N ILE A 9 3.21 2.76 -9.12
CA ILE A 9 3.66 2.33 -10.44
C ILE A 9 5.04 1.67 -10.32
N LYS A 10 5.25 0.58 -11.07
CA LYS A 10 6.55 -0.11 -11.12
C LYS A 10 7.63 0.85 -11.63
N GLY A 11 8.68 1.02 -10.82
CA GLY A 11 9.79 1.93 -11.11
C GLY A 11 9.48 3.41 -10.87
N GLN A 12 8.37 3.73 -10.20
CA GLN A 12 8.05 5.09 -9.76
C GLN A 12 9.08 5.62 -8.75
N PHE A 13 9.50 4.74 -7.83
CA PHE A 13 10.50 5.06 -6.81
C PHE A 13 11.64 4.05 -6.87
N SER A 14 12.84 4.50 -6.49
CA SER A 14 14.00 3.62 -6.31
C SER A 14 13.80 2.67 -5.12
N ASP A 15 14.52 1.54 -5.11
CA ASP A 15 14.46 0.61 -3.97
C ASP A 15 14.87 1.26 -2.64
N ALA A 16 15.80 2.23 -2.69
CA ALA A 16 16.21 3.00 -1.52
C ALA A 16 15.07 3.87 -1.00
N GLN A 17 14.37 4.57 -1.89
CA GLN A 17 13.18 5.35 -1.53
C GLN A 17 12.09 4.45 -0.95
N ILE A 18 11.81 3.29 -1.56
CA ILE A 18 10.80 2.34 -1.05
C ILE A 18 11.13 1.91 0.38
N ARG A 19 12.40 1.58 0.67
CA ARG A 19 12.81 1.24 2.04
C ARG A 19 12.65 2.41 3.02
N SER A 20 13.00 3.63 2.62
CA SER A 20 12.76 4.82 3.46
C SER A 20 11.26 5.06 3.70
N LEU A 21 10.44 4.86 2.67
CA LEU A 21 8.98 4.96 2.76
C LEU A 21 8.39 3.89 3.68
N GLU A 22 8.90 2.67 3.68
CA GLU A 22 8.48 1.66 4.67
C GLU A 22 8.77 2.14 6.10
N GLN A 23 9.96 2.70 6.35
CA GLN A 23 10.31 3.18 7.70
C GLN A 23 9.40 4.30 8.18
N ILE A 24 9.12 5.31 7.34
CA ILE A 24 8.22 6.41 7.73
C ILE A 24 6.78 5.95 7.89
N VAL A 25 6.29 4.99 7.10
CA VAL A 25 4.95 4.41 7.30
C VAL A 25 4.88 3.65 8.63
N LEU A 26 5.90 2.83 8.94
CA LEU A 26 5.99 2.12 10.23
C LEU A 26 6.05 3.09 11.42
N GLN A 27 6.84 4.16 11.31
CA GLN A 27 6.97 5.18 12.35
C GLN A 27 5.64 5.89 12.59
N ASN A 28 5.02 6.43 11.52
CA ASN A 28 3.74 7.12 11.61
C ASN A 28 2.63 6.21 12.15
N TYR A 29 2.61 4.93 11.75
CA TYR A 29 1.69 3.93 12.30
C TYR A 29 1.85 3.77 13.81
N ARG A 30 3.09 3.69 14.30
CA ARG A 30 3.39 3.55 15.74
C ARG A 30 2.98 4.77 16.56
N ILE A 31 3.10 5.96 15.98
CA ILE A 31 2.74 7.21 16.65
C ILE A 31 1.22 7.38 16.69
N HIS A 32 0.52 7.15 15.57
CA HIS A 32 -0.87 7.58 15.42
C HIS A 32 -1.90 6.46 15.47
N ILE A 33 -1.53 5.21 15.18
CA ILE A 33 -2.50 4.10 15.07
C ILE A 33 -2.30 3.07 16.17
N SER A 34 -1.14 2.42 16.25
CA SER A 34 -0.89 1.36 17.22
C SER A 34 0.61 1.07 17.38
N LYS A 35 1.03 0.75 18.61
CA LYS A 35 2.41 0.33 18.92
C LYS A 35 2.77 -1.06 18.36
N GLY A 36 1.80 -1.82 17.86
CA GLY A 36 2.03 -3.14 17.29
C GLY A 36 2.79 -3.11 15.96
N ASP A 37 3.23 -4.30 15.52
CA ASP A 37 3.93 -4.44 14.24
C ASP A 37 2.95 -4.35 13.06
N LEU A 38 3.22 -3.41 12.14
CA LEU A 38 2.52 -3.26 10.88
C LEU A 38 3.20 -4.09 9.79
N LYS A 39 2.44 -4.95 9.11
CA LYS A 39 2.89 -5.67 7.92
C LYS A 39 2.60 -4.84 6.68
N ILE A 40 3.63 -4.39 5.97
CA ILE A 40 3.51 -3.63 4.72
C ILE A 40 3.72 -4.59 3.54
N VAL A 41 2.84 -4.50 2.55
CA VAL A 41 3.00 -5.17 1.25
C VAL A 41 2.83 -4.14 0.14
N TRP A 42 3.75 -4.17 -0.81
CA TRP A 42 3.73 -3.31 -1.99
C TRP A 42 3.06 -4.01 -3.17
N ASN A 43 2.16 -3.32 -3.84
CA ASN A 43 1.60 -3.70 -5.12
C ASN A 43 2.16 -2.79 -6.22
N LEU A 44 3.04 -3.35 -7.05
CA LEU A 44 3.74 -2.65 -8.13
C LEU A 44 2.97 -2.86 -9.43
N ILE A 45 2.15 -1.89 -9.81
CA ILE A 45 1.35 -1.99 -11.04
C ILE A 45 2.12 -1.46 -12.26
N PRO A 46 1.87 -1.98 -13.47
CA PRO A 46 2.49 -1.48 -14.69
C PRO A 46 2.18 0.00 -14.97
N LYS A 47 3.10 0.65 -15.71
CA LYS A 47 2.87 2.00 -16.25
C LYS A 47 1.63 1.99 -17.15
N GLY A 48 0.82 3.04 -17.06
CA GLY A 48 -0.40 3.20 -17.88
C GLY A 48 -1.67 2.61 -17.26
N ASN A 49 -1.61 2.00 -16.07
CA ASN A 49 -2.79 1.39 -15.43
C ASN A 49 -3.51 2.30 -14.42
N THR A 50 -3.22 3.60 -14.43
CA THR A 50 -3.77 4.58 -13.48
C THR A 50 -4.20 5.83 -14.22
N TYR A 51 -5.47 6.20 -14.04
CA TYR A 51 -6.10 7.29 -14.75
C TYR A 51 -6.82 8.23 -13.78
N ARG A 52 -6.78 9.52 -14.07
CA ARG A 52 -7.59 10.56 -13.43
C ARG A 52 -7.99 11.56 -14.52
N ASN A 53 -9.28 11.86 -14.62
CA ASN A 53 -9.81 12.77 -15.64
C ASN A 53 -9.33 12.45 -17.08
N SER A 54 -9.31 11.15 -17.43
CA SER A 54 -8.81 10.62 -18.71
C SER A 54 -7.31 10.81 -18.98
N GLU A 55 -6.52 11.23 -17.99
CA GLU A 55 -5.07 11.36 -18.07
C GLU A 55 -4.36 10.26 -17.29
N ILE A 56 -3.23 9.78 -17.82
CA ILE A 56 -2.38 8.82 -17.12
C ILE A 56 -1.66 9.54 -15.98
N ILE A 57 -1.85 9.05 -14.76
CA ILE A 57 -1.21 9.59 -13.54
C ILE A 57 -0.29 8.55 -12.90
N GLN A 58 0.52 8.96 -11.92
CA GLN A 58 1.39 8.06 -11.14
C GLN A 58 1.06 8.16 -9.64
N PRO A 59 -0.11 7.68 -9.20
CA PRO A 59 -0.53 7.84 -7.83
C PRO A 59 0.22 6.90 -6.89
N SER A 60 0.37 7.33 -5.66
CA SER A 60 0.72 6.49 -4.52
C SER A 60 -0.54 6.27 -3.69
N ILE A 61 -0.97 5.02 -3.54
CA ILE A 61 -2.16 4.68 -2.74
C ILE A 61 -1.72 3.87 -1.53
N ILE A 62 -1.91 4.43 -0.35
CA ILE A 62 -1.57 3.81 0.93
C ILE A 62 -2.87 3.41 1.62
N SER A 63 -3.15 2.13 1.74
CA SER A 63 -4.30 1.60 2.48
C SER A 63 -3.83 0.93 3.76
N ILE A 64 -4.24 1.44 4.92
CA ILE A 64 -3.81 0.95 6.24
C ILE A 64 -5.04 0.46 7.02
N GLY A 65 -4.97 -0.76 7.54
CA GLY A 65 -5.97 -1.32 8.44
C GLY A 65 -5.87 -0.74 9.86
N CYS A 66 -7.01 -0.43 10.46
CA CYS A 66 -7.15 -0.01 11.85
C CYS A 66 -8.28 -0.75 12.57
N GLU A 67 -8.41 -0.53 13.87
CA GLU A 67 -9.49 -1.12 14.68
C GLU A 67 -10.84 -0.44 14.43
N VAL A 68 -11.93 -1.11 14.79
CA VAL A 68 -13.28 -0.54 14.65
C VAL A 68 -13.46 0.64 15.59
N GLY A 69 -14.09 1.72 15.12
CA GLY A 69 -14.26 2.93 15.90
C GLY A 69 -12.98 3.76 16.04
N PHE A 70 -12.01 3.58 15.14
CA PHE A 70 -10.74 4.31 15.19
C PHE A 70 -10.97 5.83 15.13
N PRO A 71 -10.45 6.62 16.10
CA PRO A 71 -10.80 8.03 16.26
C PRO A 71 -10.47 8.89 15.04
N GLN A 72 -11.38 9.80 14.67
CA GLN A 72 -11.18 10.71 13.53
C GLN A 72 -9.97 11.62 13.70
N GLU A 73 -9.72 12.13 14.91
CA GLU A 73 -8.56 12.97 15.21
C GLU A 73 -7.23 12.22 14.95
N SER A 74 -7.13 10.97 15.39
CA SER A 74 -5.98 10.12 15.10
C SER A 74 -5.80 9.85 13.60
N ARG A 75 -6.89 9.76 12.82
CA ARG A 75 -6.82 9.65 11.36
C ARG A 75 -6.23 10.90 10.72
N LEU A 76 -6.67 12.09 11.16
CA LEU A 76 -6.17 13.36 10.64
C LEU A 76 -4.68 13.54 10.95
N ASN A 77 -4.27 13.27 12.20
CA ASN A 77 -2.87 13.35 12.60
C ASN A 77 -1.97 12.39 11.79
N MET A 78 -2.46 11.17 11.54
CA MET A 78 -1.77 10.21 10.67
C MET A 78 -1.68 10.70 9.22
N PHE A 79 -2.77 11.26 8.68
CA PHE A 79 -2.82 11.79 7.32
C PHE A 79 -1.81 12.91 7.11
N GLU A 80 -1.81 13.91 8.00
CA GLU A 80 -0.94 15.08 7.90
C GLU A 80 0.53 14.70 8.01
N SER A 81 0.87 13.91 9.04
CA SER A 81 2.26 13.51 9.30
C SER A 81 2.80 12.61 8.19
N LEU A 82 2.04 11.60 7.78
CA LEU A 82 2.46 10.69 6.72
C LEU A 82 2.56 11.38 5.37
N SER A 83 1.63 12.27 5.02
CA SER A 83 1.70 13.03 3.77
C SER A 83 2.98 13.86 3.72
N LYS A 84 3.27 14.62 4.77
CA LYS A 84 4.48 15.44 4.85
C LYS A 84 5.76 14.61 4.67
N ASP A 85 5.89 13.50 5.40
CA ASP A 85 7.08 12.64 5.35
C ASP A 85 7.22 11.95 3.97
N TRP A 86 6.10 11.51 3.40
CA TRP A 86 6.06 10.88 2.08
C TRP A 86 6.53 11.84 0.98
N LEU A 87 5.99 13.06 0.97
CA LEU A 87 6.35 14.08 -0.01
C LEU A 87 7.82 14.50 0.12
N CYS A 88 8.37 14.52 1.34
CA CYS A 88 9.79 14.81 1.57
C CYS A 88 10.73 13.79 0.90
N ILE A 89 10.36 12.50 0.89
CA ILE A 89 11.18 11.43 0.28
C ILE A 89 10.97 11.33 -1.23
N THR A 90 9.74 11.59 -1.69
CA THR A 90 9.32 11.29 -3.07
C THR A 90 9.36 12.50 -3.98
N GLY A 91 9.20 13.71 -3.44
CA GLY A 91 8.94 14.92 -4.24
C GLY A 91 7.64 14.84 -5.04
N GLN A 92 6.76 13.88 -4.75
CA GLN A 92 5.48 13.70 -5.43
C GLN A 92 4.57 14.91 -5.18
N HIS A 93 3.61 15.18 -6.08
CA HIS A 93 2.57 16.18 -5.80
C HIS A 93 1.56 15.63 -4.79
N ASN A 94 1.04 16.48 -3.89
CA ASN A 94 0.10 16.03 -2.85
C ASN A 94 -1.16 15.37 -3.44
N ASP A 95 -1.64 15.87 -4.58
CA ASP A 95 -2.82 15.30 -5.25
C ASP A 95 -2.60 13.87 -5.76
N ASP A 96 -1.37 13.43 -5.94
CA ASP A 96 -1.05 12.07 -6.38
C ASP A 96 -0.88 11.10 -5.20
N LEU A 97 -0.97 11.58 -3.95
CA LEU A 97 -0.92 10.75 -2.76
C LEU A 97 -2.33 10.54 -2.20
N ILE A 98 -2.73 9.27 -2.09
CA ILE A 98 -4.00 8.86 -1.49
C ILE A 98 -3.69 8.02 -0.25
N ILE A 99 -4.15 8.48 0.91
CA ILE A 99 -4.01 7.75 2.17
C ILE A 99 -5.41 7.35 2.65
N ALA A 100 -5.62 6.06 2.86
CA ALA A 100 -6.87 5.50 3.34
C ALA A 100 -6.61 4.71 4.63
N ILE A 101 -7.19 5.18 5.73
CA ILE A 101 -7.20 4.47 7.02
C ILE A 101 -8.57 3.80 7.14
N ILE A 102 -8.57 2.47 7.05
CA ILE A 102 -9.77 1.67 6.83
C ILE A 102 -9.96 0.75 8.04
N GLU A 103 -11.17 0.71 8.59
CA GLU A 103 -11.49 -0.18 9.71
C GLU A 103 -11.46 -1.64 9.28
N ALA A 104 -11.09 -2.53 10.21
CA ALA A 104 -10.75 -3.91 9.90
C ALA A 104 -11.77 -4.68 9.04
N PRO A 105 -13.10 -4.61 9.29
CA PRO A 105 -14.07 -5.32 8.46
C PRO A 105 -14.07 -4.84 7.01
N ALA A 106 -13.99 -3.52 6.79
CA ALA A 106 -13.97 -2.92 5.46
C ALA A 106 -12.64 -3.19 4.74
N PHE A 107 -11.52 -3.21 5.48
CA PHE A 107 -10.22 -3.52 4.90
C PHE A 107 -10.12 -4.99 4.47
N GLU A 108 -10.61 -5.93 5.28
CA GLU A 108 -10.64 -7.35 4.88
C GLU A 108 -11.56 -7.56 3.66
N ALA A 109 -12.74 -6.92 3.63
CA ALA A 109 -13.61 -6.96 2.46
C ALA A 109 -12.95 -6.35 1.20
N PHE A 110 -12.15 -5.30 1.35
CA PHE A 110 -11.40 -4.68 0.26
C PHE A 110 -10.35 -5.63 -0.34
N ILE A 111 -9.65 -6.39 0.52
CA ILE A 111 -8.66 -7.37 0.07
C ILE A 111 -9.34 -8.62 -0.53
N SER A 112 -10.41 -9.11 0.08
CA SER A 112 -11.09 -10.35 -0.33
C SER A 112 -11.81 -10.22 -1.68
N LYS A 113 -12.44 -9.06 -1.94
CA LYS A 113 -13.20 -8.78 -3.18
C LYS A 113 -12.40 -9.02 -4.45
N LYS A 114 -11.08 -8.83 -4.42
CA LYS A 114 -10.23 -9.07 -5.61
C LYS A 114 -10.18 -10.53 -6.06
N SER A 115 -10.44 -11.48 -5.14
CA SER A 115 -10.42 -12.91 -5.46
C SER A 115 -11.78 -13.45 -5.92
N GLU A 116 -12.88 -12.74 -5.64
CA GLU A 116 -14.24 -13.23 -5.89
C GLU A 116 -14.56 -13.38 -7.39
N HIS A 117 -13.95 -12.54 -8.23
CA HIS A 117 -14.13 -12.57 -9.68
C HIS A 117 -13.25 -13.60 -10.42
N LEU A 118 -12.41 -14.35 -9.70
CA LEU A 118 -11.51 -15.33 -10.30
C LEU A 118 -12.10 -16.75 -10.24
N THR A 119 -11.89 -17.52 -11.32
CA THR A 119 -12.14 -18.97 -11.31
C THR A 119 -11.24 -19.65 -10.28
N HIS A 120 -11.56 -20.88 -9.87
CA HIS A 120 -10.73 -21.63 -8.91
C HIS A 120 -9.26 -21.74 -9.37
N TYR A 121 -9.04 -22.06 -10.65
CA TYR A 121 -7.70 -22.08 -11.24
C TYR A 121 -7.05 -20.69 -11.26
N GLY A 122 -7.83 -19.65 -11.61
CA GLY A 122 -7.38 -18.25 -11.56
C GLY A 122 -6.94 -17.83 -10.16
N LYS A 123 -7.66 -18.23 -9.11
CA LYS A 123 -7.29 -17.98 -7.71
C LYS A 123 -5.95 -18.63 -7.36
N VAL A 124 -5.75 -19.90 -7.69
CA VAL A 124 -4.48 -20.61 -7.42
C VAL A 124 -3.32 -19.91 -8.12
N LYS A 125 -3.46 -19.61 -9.41
CA LYS A 125 -2.42 -18.89 -10.18
C LYS A 125 -2.14 -17.51 -9.59
N PHE A 126 -3.20 -16.78 -9.21
CA PHE A 126 -3.10 -15.47 -8.59
C PHE A 126 -2.29 -15.53 -7.28
N TYR A 127 -2.69 -16.41 -6.35
CA TYR A 127 -2.01 -16.55 -5.06
C TYR A 127 -0.57 -17.00 -5.22
N LEU A 128 -0.28 -17.92 -6.14
CA LEU A 128 1.09 -18.36 -6.41
C LEU A 128 1.97 -17.18 -6.87
N ASN A 129 1.50 -16.36 -7.82
CA ASN A 129 2.25 -15.20 -8.28
C ASN A 129 2.44 -14.15 -7.17
N VAL A 130 1.42 -13.91 -6.36
CA VAL A 130 1.52 -13.00 -5.19
C VAL A 130 2.57 -13.50 -4.19
N MET A 131 2.60 -14.80 -3.91
CA MET A 131 3.57 -15.40 -2.98
C MET A 131 4.98 -15.39 -3.55
N LEU A 132 5.17 -15.84 -4.79
CA LEU A 132 6.48 -15.86 -5.46
C LEU A 132 7.05 -14.45 -5.62
N GLY A 133 6.21 -13.49 -6.02
CA GLY A 133 6.59 -12.09 -6.13
C GLY A 133 7.08 -11.54 -4.79
N GLN A 134 6.35 -11.80 -3.71
CA GLN A 134 6.73 -11.34 -2.37
C GLN A 134 8.08 -11.93 -1.93
N VAL A 135 8.27 -13.23 -2.08
CA VAL A 135 9.53 -13.90 -1.70
C VAL A 135 10.70 -13.36 -2.52
N PHE A 136 10.54 -13.25 -3.84
CA PHE A 136 11.58 -12.73 -4.72
C PHE A 136 11.98 -11.30 -4.38
N ASN A 137 11.01 -10.40 -4.21
CA ASN A 137 11.29 -9.00 -3.87
C ASN A 137 11.87 -8.87 -2.46
N LYS A 138 11.43 -9.70 -1.51
CA LYS A 138 12.01 -9.70 -0.16
C LYS A 138 13.47 -10.09 -0.18
N ALA A 139 13.81 -11.15 -0.92
CA ALA A 139 15.18 -11.63 -1.05
C ALA A 139 16.09 -10.66 -1.83
N ARG A 140 15.58 -10.04 -2.89
CA ARG A 140 16.36 -9.18 -3.79
C ARG A 140 16.47 -7.72 -3.31
N ASN A 141 15.34 -7.14 -2.88
CA ASN A 141 15.20 -5.70 -2.67
C ASN A 141 14.99 -5.32 -1.19
N GLY A 142 14.70 -6.30 -0.33
CA GLY A 142 14.54 -6.13 1.11
C GLY A 142 13.11 -5.87 1.60
N TYR A 143 12.14 -5.74 0.68
CA TYR A 143 10.73 -5.43 0.98
C TYR A 143 9.76 -6.41 0.31
N TYR A 144 8.56 -6.57 0.87
CA TYR A 144 7.54 -7.46 0.29
C TYR A 144 6.79 -6.75 -0.83
N ALA A 145 6.91 -7.24 -2.06
CA ALA A 145 6.20 -6.67 -3.19
C ALA A 145 5.70 -7.72 -4.17
N PHE A 146 4.61 -7.41 -4.87
CA PHE A 146 4.10 -8.21 -5.99
C PHE A 146 3.54 -7.30 -7.09
N ASN A 147 3.22 -7.87 -8.25
CA ASN A 147 2.51 -7.17 -9.32
C ASN A 147 1.11 -7.77 -9.47
N SER A 148 0.06 -6.96 -9.32
CA SER A 148 -1.33 -7.41 -9.44
C SER A 148 -1.84 -7.52 -10.88
N SER A 149 -1.11 -7.04 -11.88
CA SER A 149 -1.50 -7.15 -13.28
C SER A 149 -1.05 -8.49 -13.86
N PHE A 150 -2.03 -9.27 -14.34
CA PHE A 150 -1.86 -10.51 -15.09
C PHE A 150 -2.28 -10.32 -16.54
#